data_AF-K1RWY4-F1
#
_entry.id   AF-K1RWY4-F1
#
_cell.length_a   1.000
_cell.length_b   1.000
_cell.length_c   1.000
_cell.angle_alpha   90.00
_cell.angle_beta   90.00
_cell.angle_gamma   90.00
#
_symmetry.space_group_name_H-M   'P 1'
#
loop_
_entity.id
_entity.type
_entity.pdbx_description
1 polymer ?
#
loop_
_entity_poly.entity_id
_entity_poly.type
_entity_poly.pdbx_seq_one_letter_code
_entity_poly.pdbx_strand_id
1 'polypeptide(L)'
;QAEYTVMAVFRGEAEDLFAYYQFADAETPQEFAAYVDACKGTALYETGVTAAYGDKLLTLSTCDDSGKNSRVVVVAKRITEPR
;
A
#
# COMPACT_ATOMS: atom_id res chain seq x y z
N GLN A 1 -11.34 11.78 -14.00
CA GLN A 1 -11.41 10.46 -13.35
C GLN A 1 -9.99 9.93 -13.25
N ALA A 2 -9.60 9.38 -12.10
CA ALA A 2 -8.30 8.73 -11.94
C ALA A 2 -8.51 7.23 -11.84
N GLU A 3 -7.66 6.45 -12.50
CA GLU A 3 -7.69 4.99 -12.44
C GLU A 3 -6.48 4.47 -11.66
N TYR A 4 -6.68 3.36 -10.96
CA TYR A 4 -5.68 2.73 -10.11
C TYR A 4 -5.66 1.22 -10.35
N THR A 5 -4.48 0.62 -10.26
CA THR A 5 -4.28 -0.83 -10.33
C THR A 5 -3.75 -1.34 -9.00
N VAL A 6 -4.31 -2.43 -8.49
CA VAL A 6 -3.99 -2.96 -7.16
C VAL A 6 -2.58 -3.56 -7.15
N MET A 7 -1.74 -3.06 -6.24
CA MET A 7 -0.35 -3.51 -6.07
C MET A 7 -0.22 -4.54 -4.95
N ALA A 8 -0.87 -4.27 -3.82
CA ALA A 8 -0.82 -5.16 -2.66
C ALA A 8 -2.15 -5.13 -1.90
N VAL A 9 -2.52 -6.30 -1.35
CA VAL A 9 -3.60 -6.43 -0.37
C VAL A 9 -3.04 -7.20 0.81
N PHE A 10 -3.14 -6.63 2.00
CA PHE A 10 -2.66 -7.25 3.23
C PHE A 10 -3.66 -7.07 4.36
N ARG A 11 -3.58 -7.95 5.36
CA ARG A 11 -4.40 -7.87 6.56
C ARG A 11 -3.59 -8.25 7.80
N GLY A 12 -3.96 -7.70 8.94
CA GLY A 12 -3.31 -7.99 10.22
C GLY A 12 -3.81 -7.07 11.32
N GLU A 13 -3.37 -7.32 12.55
CA GLU A 13 -3.55 -6.35 13.62
C GLU A 13 -2.69 -5.12 13.34
N ALA A 14 -3.22 -3.92 13.58
CA ALA A 14 -2.53 -2.67 13.20
C ALA A 14 -1.15 -2.51 13.84
N GLU A 15 -0.91 -3.14 15.00
CA GLU A 15 0.36 -3.12 15.73
C GLU A 15 1.41 -4.05 15.13
N ASP A 16 0.98 -5.12 14.44
CA ASP A 16 1.86 -6.12 13.81
C ASP A 16 2.21 -5.76 12.36
N LEU A 17 1.37 -4.94 11.73
CA LEU A 17 1.65 -4.41 10.39
C LEU A 17 2.78 -3.37 10.48
N PHE A 18 3.63 -3.33 9.45
CA PHE A 18 4.52 -2.19 9.26
C PHE A 18 3.70 -0.90 9.25
N ALA A 19 4.31 0.23 9.61
CA ALA A 19 3.62 1.51 9.77
C ALA A 19 3.18 2.14 8.43
N TYR A 20 2.34 1.42 7.67
CA TYR A 20 1.85 1.78 6.34
C TYR A 20 1.11 3.13 6.34
N TYR A 21 0.53 3.50 7.49
CA TYR A 21 -0.19 4.75 7.71
C TYR A 21 0.74 5.96 7.93
N GLN A 22 2.03 5.74 8.19
CA GLN A 22 3.02 6.83 8.30
C GLN A 22 3.62 7.23 6.95
N PHE A 23 3.35 6.46 5.90
CA PHE A 23 3.86 6.73 4.56
C PHE A 23 2.86 7.60 3.77
N ALA A 24 2.95 8.91 3.95
CA ALA A 24 2.13 9.90 3.23
C ALA A 24 2.91 10.59 2.10
N ASP A 25 4.20 10.87 2.32
CA ASP A 25 5.11 11.43 1.32
C ASP A 25 6.50 10.82 1.52
N ALA A 26 7.09 10.25 0.47
CA ALA A 26 8.42 9.69 0.54
C ALA A 26 9.44 10.77 0.21
N GLU A 27 10.33 11.11 1.14
CA GLU A 27 11.34 12.13 0.91
C GLU A 27 12.42 11.64 -0.05
N THR A 28 12.64 10.32 -0.09
CA THR A 28 13.67 9.69 -0.93
C THR A 28 13.18 8.50 -1.77
N PRO A 29 13.83 8.22 -2.91
CA PRO A 29 13.59 6.99 -3.68
C PRO A 29 13.76 5.71 -2.86
N GLN A 30 14.68 5.70 -1.90
CA GLN A 30 14.97 4.55 -1.04
C GLN A 30 13.81 4.28 -0.08
N GLU A 31 13.25 5.32 0.55
CA GLU A 31 12.06 5.19 1.40
C GLU A 31 10.85 4.69 0.60
N PHE A 32 10.68 5.20 -0.62
CA PHE A 32 9.60 4.74 -1.50
C PHE A 32 9.76 3.26 -1.88
N ALA A 33 10.97 2.86 -2.26
CA ALA A 33 11.25 1.45 -2.57
C ALA A 33 11.01 0.55 -1.34
N ALA A 34 11.47 0.97 -0.16
CA ALA A 34 11.25 0.24 1.08
C ALA A 34 9.76 0.09 1.42
N TYR A 35 8.94 1.12 1.18
CA TYR A 35 7.49 1.03 1.34
C TYR A 35 6.86 0.03 0.36
N VAL A 36 7.22 0.11 -0.92
CA VAL A 36 6.72 -0.83 -1.95
C VAL A 36 7.10 -2.27 -1.60
N ASP A 37 8.33 -2.50 -1.16
CA ASP A 37 8.82 -3.81 -0.74
C ASP A 37 8.09 -4.32 0.50
N ALA A 38 7.83 -3.46 1.50
CA ALA A 38 7.06 -3.82 2.68
C ALA A 38 5.61 -4.19 2.35
N CYS A 39 4.95 -3.42 1.47
CA CYS A 39 3.61 -3.73 0.98
C CYS A 39 3.56 -5.10 0.29
N LYS A 40 4.51 -5.38 -0.60
CA LYS A 40 4.55 -6.63 -1.36
C LYS A 40 4.94 -7.82 -0.48
N GLY A 41 5.90 -7.65 0.43
CA GLY A 41 6.32 -8.70 1.38
C GLY A 41 5.23 -9.12 2.36
N THR A 42 4.27 -8.23 2.63
CA THR A 42 3.11 -8.51 3.51
C THR A 42 1.86 -8.92 2.71
N ALA A 43 1.92 -8.94 1.38
CA ALA A 43 0.75 -9.17 0.54
C ALA A 43 0.21 -10.60 0.67
N LEU A 44 -1.11 -10.74 0.68
CA LEU A 44 -1.81 -12.03 0.74
C LEU A 44 -1.64 -12.84 -0.54
N TYR A 45 -1.34 -12.18 -1.66
CA TYR A 45 -1.13 -12.81 -2.96
C TYR A 45 -0.33 -11.87 -3.89
N GLU A 46 0.35 -12.47 -4.86
CA GLU A 46 1.08 -11.75 -5.90
C GLU A 46 0.11 -11.13 -6.92
N THR A 47 0.31 -9.84 -7.22
CA THR A 47 -0.49 -9.10 -8.21
C THR A 47 0.25 -8.89 -9.54
N GLY A 48 1.59 -9.06 -9.54
CA GLY A 48 2.46 -8.70 -10.65
C GLY A 48 2.66 -7.19 -10.85
N VAL A 49 2.03 -6.35 -10.01
CA VAL A 49 2.12 -4.89 -10.09
C VAL A 49 3.23 -4.40 -9.14
N THR A 50 3.98 -3.40 -9.60
CA THR A 50 4.98 -2.69 -8.78
C THR A 50 4.88 -1.18 -9.03
N ALA A 51 5.54 -0.40 -8.17
CA ALA A 51 5.69 1.03 -8.31
C ALA A 51 7.16 1.46 -8.19
N ALA A 52 7.50 2.56 -8.85
CA ALA A 52 8.81 3.21 -8.76
C ALA A 52 8.65 4.64 -8.24
N TYR A 53 9.73 5.22 -7.72
CA TYR A 53 9.69 6.58 -7.20
C TYR A 53 9.17 7.57 -8.26
N GLY A 54 8.22 8.41 -7.86
CA GLY A 54 7.46 9.30 -8.75
C GLY A 54 6.05 8.81 -9.06
N ASP A 55 5.79 7.50 -8.97
CA ASP A 55 4.44 6.95 -9.04
C ASP A 55 3.57 7.47 -7.88
N LYS A 56 2.27 7.63 -8.13
CA LYS A 56 1.30 8.00 -7.10
C LYS A 56 0.57 6.76 -6.61
N LEU A 57 0.59 6.55 -5.29
CA LEU A 57 -0.09 5.45 -4.63
C LEU A 57 -1.35 5.95 -3.91
N LEU A 58 -2.34 5.07 -3.81
CA LEU A 58 -3.54 5.23 -3.00
C LEU A 58 -3.62 4.06 -2.02
N THR A 59 -3.76 4.37 -0.74
CA THR A 59 -3.91 3.38 0.33
C THR A 59 -5.33 3.47 0.90
N LEU A 60 -6.07 2.38 0.79
CA LEU A 60 -7.39 2.21 1.39
C LEU A 60 -7.27 1.27 2.58
N SER A 61 -7.71 1.70 3.76
CA SER A 61 -7.60 0.93 5.00
C SER A 61 -8.96 0.84 5.65
N THR A 62 -9.42 -0.37 5.96
CA THR A 62 -10.67 -0.62 6.69
C THR A 62 -10.39 -1.48 7.92
N CYS A 63 -11.26 -1.38 8.92
CA CYS A 63 -11.30 -2.35 10.02
C CYS A 63 -11.72 -3.73 9.49
N ASP A 64 -11.19 -4.77 10.12
CA ASP A 64 -11.68 -6.15 9.99
C ASP A 64 -12.24 -6.57 11.36
N ASP A 65 -13.43 -7.18 11.40
CA ASP A 65 -14.11 -7.55 12.65
C ASP A 65 -13.53 -8.83 13.29
N SER A 66 -12.40 -9.32 12.77
CA SER A 66 -11.76 -10.58 13.16
C SER A 66 -10.90 -10.51 14.44
N GLY A 67 -10.60 -9.33 14.96
CA GLY A 67 -9.61 -9.16 16.04
C GLY A 67 -9.58 -7.76 16.68
N LYS A 68 -8.61 -7.51 17.57
CA LYS A 68 -8.48 -6.24 18.27
C LYS A 68 -7.70 -5.25 17.41
N ASN A 69 -8.43 -4.37 16.73
CA ASN A 69 -7.87 -3.35 15.84
C ASN A 69 -7.30 -3.92 14.53
N SER A 70 -7.91 -5.00 14.03
CA SER A 70 -7.53 -5.61 12.76
C SER A 70 -7.81 -4.68 11.60
N ARG A 71 -7.00 -4.80 10.56
CA ARG A 71 -7.08 -4.00 9.34
C ARG A 71 -7.03 -4.88 8.10
N VAL A 72 -7.78 -4.49 7.09
CA VAL A 72 -7.57 -4.89 5.70
C VAL A 72 -7.14 -3.64 4.94
N VAL A 73 -6.01 -3.74 4.24
CA VAL A 73 -5.40 -2.64 3.52
C VAL A 73 -5.21 -3.02 2.06
N VAL A 74 -5.59 -2.10 1.17
CA VAL A 74 -5.39 -2.18 -0.27
C VAL A 74 -4.51 -1.01 -0.69
N VAL A 75 -3.37 -1.30 -1.31
CA VAL A 75 -2.48 -0.29 -1.90
C VAL A 75 -2.55 -0.41 -3.41
N ALA A 76 -2.86 0.68 -4.09
CA ALA A 76 -3.04 0.73 -5.53
C ALA A 76 -2.19 1.83 -6.17
N LYS A 77 -1.59 1.55 -7.31
CA LYS A 77 -0.82 2.50 -8.12
C LYS A 77 -1.74 3.21 -9.11
N ARG A 78 -1.66 4.53 -9.20
CA ARG A 78 -2.36 5.32 -10.22
C ARG A 78 -1.83 5.00 -11.63
N ILE A 79 -2.71 4.77 -12.60
CA ILE A 79 -2.35 4.44 -13.99
C ILE A 79 -2.70 5.54 -15.01
N THR A 80 -3.51 6.53 -14.62
CA THR A 80 -3.82 7.69 -15.46
C THR A 80 -2.96 8.89 -15.06
N GLU A 81 -2.33 9.57 -16.01
CA GLU A 81 -1.59 10.81 -15.73
C GLU A 81 -2.49 11.90 -15.10
N PRO A 82 -1.95 12.79 -14.25
CA PRO A 82 -2.62 14.03 -13.89
C PRO A 82 -2.84 14.87 -15.16
N ARG A 83 -4.10 15.23 -15.42
CA ARG A 83 -4.40 16.27 -16.40
C ARG A 83 -3.92 17.63 -15.92
#